data_AF-A0A1D1ZXS9-F1
#
_entry.id   AF-A0A1D1ZXS9-F1
#
_cell.length_a   1.000
_cell.length_b   1.000
_cell.length_c   1.000
_cell.angle_alpha   90.00
_cell.angle_beta   90.00
_cell.angle_gamma   90.00
#
_symmetry.space_group_name_H-M   'P 1'
#
loop_
_entity.id
_entity.type
_entity.pdbx_description
1 polymer ?
#
loop_
_entity_poly.entity_id
_entity_poly.type
_entity_poly.pdbx_seq_one_letter_code
_entity_poly.pdbx_strand_id
1 'polypeptide(L)'
;VGPVQGGGGRRRRRTSSCLHSTAISTRAGSESEDDEGLPFACFSCREPWHKFSDPVVTRCGHYFCEQCALKENARTGRCPACGQALQGIFNVAHDVVKRWKEAQKG
;
A
#
# COMPACT_ATOMS: atom_id res chain seq x y z
N VAL A 1 -47.16 -25.39 -38.43
CA VAL A 1 -46.70 -26.67 -37.86
C VAL A 1 -45.82 -26.37 -36.64
N GLY A 2 -46.32 -26.62 -35.44
CA GLY A 2 -45.48 -26.74 -34.25
C GLY A 2 -44.73 -28.09 -34.27
N PRO A 3 -43.97 -28.50 -33.23
CA PRO A 3 -44.49 -28.48 -31.85
C PRO A 3 -43.45 -28.26 -30.71
N VAL A 4 -43.96 -28.40 -29.48
CA VAL A 4 -43.38 -29.07 -28.28
C VAL A 4 -42.26 -28.34 -27.51
N GLN A 5 -42.56 -27.74 -26.33
CA GLN A 5 -42.38 -28.29 -24.96
C GLN A 5 -40.95 -28.83 -24.67
N GLY A 6 -40.31 -28.60 -23.53
CA GLY A 6 -40.74 -28.04 -22.25
C GLY A 6 -39.75 -28.42 -21.13
N GLY A 7 -40.19 -28.22 -19.88
CA GLY A 7 -39.60 -28.79 -18.65
C GLY A 7 -38.52 -27.92 -17.99
N GLY A 8 -38.53 -27.60 -16.71
CA GLY A 8 -39.21 -28.18 -15.55
C GLY A 8 -38.15 -28.56 -14.52
N GLY A 9 -38.09 -27.88 -13.37
CA GLY A 9 -37.08 -28.20 -12.36
C GLY A 9 -37.08 -27.36 -11.09
N ARG A 10 -38.17 -27.43 -10.32
CA ARG A 10 -38.16 -27.05 -8.90
C ARG A 10 -37.30 -28.06 -8.14
N ARG A 11 -36.44 -27.62 -7.23
CA ARG A 11 -36.26 -28.21 -5.88
C ARG A 11 -35.25 -27.40 -5.06
N ARG A 12 -35.78 -26.72 -4.06
CA ARG A 12 -35.07 -26.22 -2.88
C ARG A 12 -34.36 -27.40 -2.23
N ARG A 13 -33.05 -27.34 -2.06
CA ARG A 13 -32.35 -28.14 -1.05
C ARG A 13 -31.95 -27.21 0.09
N ARG A 14 -32.82 -27.21 1.11
CA ARG A 14 -32.43 -26.92 2.48
C ARG A 14 -31.46 -28.03 2.89
N THR A 15 -30.21 -27.70 3.15
CA THR A 15 -29.38 -28.46 4.08
C THR A 15 -28.94 -27.48 5.15
N SER A 16 -29.66 -27.58 6.25
CA SER A 16 -29.37 -26.99 7.54
C SER A 16 -27.95 -27.32 7.99
N SER A 17 -27.43 -26.48 8.89
CA SER A 17 -26.30 -26.71 9.81
C SER A 17 -24.96 -26.05 9.44
N CYS A 18 -24.92 -24.71 9.43
CA CYS A 18 -23.75 -24.00 9.93
C CYS A 18 -24.14 -23.37 11.26
N LEU A 19 -23.91 -24.12 12.35
CA LEU A 19 -23.93 -23.58 13.69
C LEU A 19 -22.77 -22.59 13.79
N HIS A 20 -23.05 -21.29 13.65
CA HIS A 20 -22.11 -20.26 14.10
C HIS A 20 -22.20 -20.20 15.62
N SER A 21 -21.49 -21.13 16.26
CA SER A 21 -21.30 -21.12 17.69
C SER A 21 -20.21 -20.11 18.06
N THR A 22 -20.49 -19.46 19.19
CA THR A 22 -19.58 -18.75 20.08
C THR A 22 -19.03 -17.41 19.60
N ALA A 23 -19.72 -16.37 20.07
CA ALA A 23 -19.10 -15.15 20.54
C ALA A 23 -17.88 -15.47 21.44
N ILE A 24 -16.76 -14.81 21.17
CA ILE A 24 -15.78 -14.52 22.21
C ILE A 24 -15.45 -13.02 22.18
N SER A 25 -15.76 -12.40 23.31
CA SER A 25 -15.45 -11.02 23.66
C SER A 25 -13.96 -10.84 23.93
N THR A 26 -13.51 -9.60 23.69
CA THR A 26 -12.21 -9.00 24.04
C THR A 26 -11.03 -9.56 23.25
N ARG A 27 -10.27 -8.71 22.56
CA ARG A 27 -9.31 -7.81 23.20
C ARG A 27 -9.21 -6.46 22.50
N ALA A 28 -9.30 -5.41 23.30
CA ALA A 28 -8.64 -4.15 22.99
C ALA A 28 -7.12 -4.40 22.87
N GLY A 29 -6.56 -4.13 21.71
CA GLY A 29 -5.24 -3.49 21.57
C GLY A 29 -5.53 -2.24 20.74
N SER A 30 -5.63 -1.06 21.33
CA SER A 30 -4.48 -0.21 21.68
C SER A 30 -3.56 0.00 20.48
N GLU A 31 -4.01 0.91 19.63
CA GLU A 31 -3.25 1.94 18.93
C GLU A 31 -1.82 1.59 18.51
N SER A 32 -1.62 1.47 17.21
CA SER A 32 -0.54 2.16 16.47
C SER A 32 -0.94 2.13 14.99
N GLU A 33 -1.83 3.04 14.61
CA GLU A 33 -2.39 3.16 13.25
C GLU A 33 -1.46 3.98 12.32
N ASP A 34 -0.19 4.17 12.72
CA ASP A 34 0.81 5.04 12.08
C ASP A 34 1.95 4.28 11.37
N ASP A 35 1.74 3.00 10.99
CA ASP A 35 2.81 2.18 10.39
C ASP A 35 2.44 1.41 9.11
N GLU A 36 1.19 1.41 8.66
CA GLU A 36 0.73 0.48 7.60
C GLU A 36 1.00 0.95 6.16
N GLY A 37 1.80 2.00 5.93
CA GLY A 37 1.87 2.65 4.60
C GLY A 37 3.23 3.14 4.11
N LEU A 38 4.30 3.04 4.91
CA LEU A 38 5.62 3.56 4.52
C LEU A 38 6.36 2.53 3.66
N PRO A 39 6.71 2.85 2.39
CA PRO A 39 7.33 1.87 1.50
C PRO A 39 8.72 1.49 2.01
N PHE A 40 9.09 0.21 1.92
CA PHE A 40 10.40 -0.31 2.36
C PHE A 40 11.56 0.06 1.43
N ALA A 41 11.26 0.54 0.23
CA ALA A 41 12.23 0.80 -0.82
C ALA A 41 11.84 2.02 -1.67
N CYS A 42 12.83 2.59 -2.34
CA CYS A 42 12.63 3.68 -3.29
C CYS A 42 11.99 3.17 -4.59
N PHE A 43 10.96 3.85 -5.09
CA PHE A 43 10.27 3.48 -6.33
C PHE A 43 11.14 3.62 -7.60
N SER A 44 12.19 4.43 -7.55
CA SER A 44 13.05 4.71 -8.71
C SER A 44 14.21 3.72 -8.83
N CYS A 45 14.98 3.48 -7.76
CA CYS A 45 16.10 2.52 -7.77
C CYS A 45 15.72 1.12 -7.30
N ARG A 46 14.54 0.94 -6.68
CA ARG A 46 14.08 -0.34 -6.08
C ARG A 46 15.01 -0.86 -4.98
N GLU A 47 15.87 -0.01 -4.44
CA GLU A 47 16.75 -0.34 -3.33
C GLU A 47 16.09 0.02 -1.99
N PRO A 48 16.35 -0.78 -0.94
CA PRO A 48 15.87 -0.47 0.40
C PRO A 48 16.52 0.81 0.93
N TRP A 49 15.84 1.47 1.86
CA TRP A 49 16.40 2.62 2.55
C TRP A 49 17.60 2.18 3.41
N HIS A 50 18.81 2.56 2.98
CA HIS A 50 20.05 2.33 3.74
C HIS A 50 20.49 3.61 4.45
N LYS A 51 21.54 3.51 5.28
CA LYS A 51 22.10 4.61 6.11
C LYS A 51 22.40 5.93 5.37
N PHE A 52 22.48 5.92 4.05
CA PHE A 52 22.79 7.07 3.19
C PHE A 52 21.71 7.37 2.14
N SER A 53 20.58 6.65 2.19
CA SER A 53 19.44 6.93 1.33
C SER A 53 18.47 7.77 2.13
N ASP A 54 18.67 9.08 2.16
CA ASP A 54 17.71 10.02 2.74
C ASP A 54 16.41 9.98 1.91
N PRO A 55 15.32 9.40 2.44
CA PRO A 55 14.05 9.34 1.75
C PRO A 55 13.43 10.73 1.70
N VAL A 56 12.93 11.10 0.53
CA VAL A 56 12.19 12.33 0.29
C VAL A 56 10.79 12.00 -0.20
N VAL A 57 9.82 12.75 0.30
CA VAL A 57 8.44 12.74 -0.17
C VAL A 57 8.22 13.90 -1.13
N THR A 58 7.60 13.57 -2.25
CA THR A 58 7.23 14.53 -3.30
C THR A 58 5.83 15.07 -3.05
N ARG A 59 5.45 16.17 -3.71
CA ARG A 59 4.09 16.75 -3.55
C ARG A 59 2.93 15.82 -3.86
N CYS A 60 3.17 14.78 -4.65
CA CYS A 60 2.18 13.76 -4.99
C CYS A 60 2.13 12.60 -3.98
N GLY A 61 2.91 12.66 -2.89
CA GLY A 61 2.93 11.62 -1.84
C GLY A 61 3.80 10.40 -2.17
N HIS A 62 4.60 10.45 -3.23
CA HIS A 62 5.52 9.36 -3.58
C HIS A 62 6.90 9.56 -2.94
N TYR A 63 7.48 8.47 -2.45
CA TYR A 63 8.75 8.42 -1.73
C TYR A 63 9.92 7.96 -2.61
N PHE A 64 11.05 8.66 -2.57
CA PHE A 64 12.26 8.36 -3.34
C PHE A 64 13.53 8.63 -2.52
N CYS A 65 14.68 8.08 -2.90
CA CYS A 65 15.97 8.53 -2.35
C CYS A 65 16.30 9.93 -2.87
N GLU A 66 16.98 10.75 -2.08
CA GLU A 66 17.49 12.06 -2.48
C GLU A 66 18.13 12.04 -3.89
N GLN A 67 19.05 11.09 -4.11
CA GLN A 67 19.76 10.94 -5.37
C GLN A 67 18.83 10.61 -6.55
N CYS A 68 17.85 9.74 -6.34
CA CYS A 68 16.88 9.36 -7.37
C CYS A 68 15.93 10.51 -7.70
N ALA A 69 15.45 11.21 -6.69
CA ALA A 69 14.57 12.36 -6.81
C ALA A 69 15.24 13.49 -7.60
N LEU A 70 16.49 13.81 -7.26
CA LEU A 70 17.30 14.81 -7.98
C LEU A 70 17.55 14.38 -9.44
N LYS A 71 17.92 13.11 -9.65
CA LYS A 71 18.22 12.58 -10.99
C LYS A 71 17.00 12.62 -11.90
N GLU A 72 15.82 12.23 -11.41
CA GLU A 72 14.60 12.24 -12.21
C GLU A 72 14.11 13.67 -12.47
N ASN A 73 14.22 14.55 -11.46
CA ASN A 73 13.87 15.95 -11.64
C ASN A 73 14.79 16.67 -12.64
N ALA A 74 16.08 16.35 -12.66
CA ALA A 74 17.02 16.85 -13.66
C ALA A 74 16.75 16.30 -15.07
N ARG A 75 16.21 15.08 -15.19
CA ARG A 75 15.90 14.44 -16.49
C ARG A 75 14.57 14.88 -17.06
N THR A 76 13.50 14.78 -16.28
CA THR A 76 12.12 14.95 -16.76
C THR A 76 11.31 15.96 -15.94
N GLY A 77 11.73 16.28 -14.71
CA GLY A 77 10.97 17.16 -13.81
C GLY A 77 9.63 16.58 -13.33
N ARG A 78 9.41 15.28 -13.54
CA ARG A 78 8.13 14.60 -13.29
C ARG A 78 8.29 13.42 -12.34
N CYS A 79 7.19 13.05 -11.69
CA CYS A 79 7.16 11.95 -10.74
C CYS A 79 7.30 10.65 -11.51
N PRO A 80 8.25 9.76 -11.18
CA PRO A 80 8.39 8.49 -11.88
C PRO A 80 7.26 7.50 -11.54
N ALA A 81 6.46 7.75 -10.49
CA ALA A 81 5.32 6.90 -10.12
C ALA A 81 4.01 7.35 -10.79
N CYS A 82 3.66 8.64 -10.73
CA CYS A 82 2.39 9.15 -11.27
C CYS A 82 2.52 10.13 -12.45
N GLY A 83 3.74 10.54 -12.81
CA GLY A 83 3.99 11.49 -13.91
C GLY A 83 3.69 12.96 -13.59
N GLN A 84 3.24 13.32 -12.38
CA GLN A 84 2.99 14.72 -12.01
C GLN A 84 4.28 15.55 -11.95
N ALA A 85 4.19 16.83 -12.28
CA ALA A 85 5.33 17.75 -12.18
C ALA A 85 5.74 17.96 -10.72
N LEU A 86 7.01 17.72 -10.38
CA LEU A 86 7.52 17.92 -9.01
C LEU A 86 7.79 19.38 -8.69
N GLN A 87 7.95 20.22 -9.73
CA GLN A 87 8.32 21.64 -9.60
C GLN A 87 9.58 21.88 -8.74
N GLY A 88 10.42 20.86 -8.56
CA GLY A 88 11.61 20.91 -7.70
C GLY A 88 11.35 20.92 -6.19
N ILE A 89 10.12 20.61 -5.72
CA ILE A 89 9.82 20.53 -4.28
C ILE A 89 9.98 19.08 -3.79
N PHE A 90 10.92 18.90 -2.86
CA PHE A 90 11.16 17.65 -2.15
C PHE A 90 11.19 17.93 -0.65
N ASN A 91 10.32 17.26 0.10
CA ASN A 91 10.38 17.30 1.56
C ASN A 91 11.11 16.06 2.06
N VAL A 92 11.95 16.21 3.08
CA VAL A 92 12.60 15.05 3.70
C VAL A 92 11.54 14.25 4.47
N ALA A 93 11.45 12.95 4.18
CA ALA A 93 10.52 12.03 4.84
C ALA A 93 11.15 11.50 6.13
N HIS A 94 11.21 12.37 7.15
CA HIS A 94 11.79 12.01 8.46
C HIS A 94 11.10 10.81 9.10
N ASP A 95 9.83 10.57 8.79
CA ASP A 95 9.05 9.44 9.30
C ASP A 95 9.59 8.09 8.80
N VAL A 96 9.99 7.99 7.53
CA VAL A 96 10.61 6.79 6.96
C VAL A 96 11.96 6.51 7.64
N VAL A 97 12.77 7.57 7.83
CA VAL A 97 14.08 7.47 8.48
C VAL A 97 13.96 7.03 9.94
N LYS A 98 13.00 7.60 10.65
CA LYS A 98 12.74 7.29 12.06
C LYS A 98 12.37 5.82 12.21
N ARG A 99 11.39 5.34 11.43
CA ARG A 99 10.92 3.96 11.46
C ARG A 99 12.02 2.95 11.14
N TRP A 100 12.84 3.21 10.11
CA TRP A 100 13.96 2.33 9.75
C TRP A 100 15.04 2.26 10.84
N LYS A 101 15.39 3.41 11.45
CA LYS A 101 16.37 3.47 12.53
C LYS A 101 15.89 2.76 13.80
N GLU A 102 14.58 2.80 14.08
CA GLU A 102 13.97 2.10 15.21
C GLU A 102 13.92 0.58 14.96
N ALA A 103 13.64 0.13 13.74
CA ALA A 103 13.65 -1.28 13.37
C ALA A 103 15.04 -1.95 13.43
N GLN A 104 16.12 -1.18 13.22
CA GLN A 104 17.50 -1.68 13.34
C GLN A 104 18.01 -1.78 14.80
N LYS A 105 17.25 -1.27 15.77
CA LYS A 105 17.69 -1.12 17.18
C LYS A 105 17.20 -2.23 18.12
N GLY A 106 16.47 -3.22 17.61
CA GLY A 106 16.08 -4.44 18.33
C GLY A 106 16.91 -5.63 17.87
#